data_AF-A0A967YE14-F1
#
_entry.id   AF-A0A967YE14-F1
#
_cell.length_a   1.000
_cell.length_b   1.000
_cell.length_c   1.000
_cell.angle_alpha   90.00
_cell.angle_beta   90.00
_cell.angle_gamma   90.00
#
_symmetry.space_group_name_H-M   'P 1'
#
loop_
_entity.id
_entity.type
_entity.pdbx_description
1 polymer ?
#
loop_
_entity_poly.entity_id
_entity_poly.type
_entity_poly.pdbx_seq_one_letter_code
_entity_poly.pdbx_strand_id
1 'polypeptide(L)'
;MIKFQQQPLKKTHRRKQSTTGFTLLEVMVAMAVLSIVLVSVYRMHSQTLTMNTAARFYTQAPLLAQKKMAEVTTTSSGIFASDSGDFGEDFPGYSWQVSANEVSSE
;
A
#
# COMPACT_ATOMS: atom_id res chain seq x y z
N MET A 1 44.64 -9.06 82.37
CA MET A 1 44.15 -10.14 81.50
C MET A 1 42.96 -9.59 80.69
N ILE A 2 43.20 -9.06 79.49
CA ILE A 2 42.20 -8.37 78.68
C ILE A 2 41.66 -9.38 77.65
N LYS A 3 40.39 -9.78 77.78
CA LYS A 3 39.74 -10.68 76.80
C LYS A 3 39.31 -9.87 75.58
N PHE A 4 39.98 -10.09 74.44
CA PHE A 4 39.50 -9.69 73.13
C PHE A 4 38.28 -10.55 72.74
N GLN A 5 37.09 -9.95 72.73
CA GLN A 5 35.88 -10.56 72.15
C GLN A 5 35.88 -10.24 70.66
N GLN A 6 36.25 -11.20 69.83
CA GLN A 6 36.09 -11.09 68.37
C GLN A 6 34.63 -11.35 68.01
N GLN A 7 33.92 -10.33 67.55
CA GLN A 7 32.59 -10.49 66.95
C GLN A 7 32.72 -11.00 65.50
N PRO A 8 31.95 -12.00 65.06
CA PRO A 8 32.00 -12.46 63.69
C PRO A 8 31.40 -11.40 62.74
N LEU A 9 32.15 -11.06 61.70
CA LEU A 9 31.72 -10.14 60.64
C LEU A 9 30.45 -10.67 59.95
N LYS A 10 29.34 -9.93 60.06
CA LYS A 10 28.10 -10.21 59.32
C LYS A 10 28.38 -10.15 57.82
N LYS A 11 28.39 -11.30 57.15
CA LYS A 11 28.44 -11.38 55.69
C LYS A 11 27.13 -10.85 55.12
N THR A 12 27.16 -9.64 54.57
CA THR A 12 26.06 -9.09 53.77
C THR A 12 25.95 -9.90 52.48
N HIS A 13 24.84 -10.59 52.31
CA HIS A 13 24.53 -11.29 51.06
C HIS A 13 24.21 -10.25 49.99
N ARG A 14 25.23 -9.76 49.27
CA ARG A 14 25.02 -8.99 48.04
C ARG A 14 24.40 -9.94 47.01
N ARG A 15 23.09 -9.80 46.77
CA ARG A 15 22.42 -10.44 45.64
C ARG A 15 23.16 -10.04 44.37
N LYS A 16 23.79 -11.02 43.71
CA LYS A 16 24.36 -10.88 42.39
C LYS A 16 23.18 -10.57 41.45
N GLN A 17 23.09 -9.35 40.93
CA GLN A 17 22.17 -9.05 39.84
C GLN A 17 22.68 -9.83 38.63
N SER A 18 21.98 -10.90 38.26
CA SER A 18 22.24 -11.62 37.02
C SER A 18 21.84 -10.72 35.87
N THR A 19 22.83 -10.21 35.15
CA THR A 19 22.62 -9.62 33.82
C THR A 19 22.22 -10.74 32.87
N THR A 20 20.91 -10.98 32.75
CA THR A 20 20.33 -11.93 31.79
C THR A 20 20.38 -11.30 30.40
N GLY A 21 21.13 -11.93 29.48
CA GLY A 21 21.14 -11.57 28.06
C GLY A 21 20.00 -12.24 27.29
N PHE A 22 19.81 -11.83 26.04
CA PHE A 22 18.85 -12.43 25.11
C PHE A 22 19.17 -13.91 24.88
N THR A 23 18.16 -14.75 24.94
CA THR A 23 18.30 -16.15 24.54
C THR A 23 18.25 -16.26 23.01
N LEU A 24 18.92 -17.28 22.43
CA LEU A 24 18.84 -17.53 20.99
C LEU A 24 17.39 -17.77 20.53
N LEU A 25 16.58 -18.42 21.38
CA LEU A 25 15.17 -18.68 21.13
C LEU A 25 14.36 -17.38 21.01
N GLU A 26 14.66 -16.38 21.83
CA GLU A 26 13.97 -15.08 21.81
C GLU A 26 14.19 -14.31 20.51
N VAL A 27 15.43 -14.33 19.99
CA VAL A 27 15.75 -13.72 18.69
C VAL A 27 15.05 -14.47 17.55
N MET A 28 15.01 -15.79 17.60
CA MET A 28 14.31 -16.59 16.59
C MET A 28 12.81 -16.28 16.56
N VAL A 29 12.18 -16.17 17.73
CA VAL A 29 10.75 -15.82 17.84
C VAL A 29 10.52 -14.39 17.34
N ALA A 30 11.38 -13.43 17.71
CA ALA A 30 11.29 -12.05 17.23
C ALA A 30 11.39 -11.97 15.70
N MET A 31 12.34 -12.69 15.10
CA MET A 31 12.50 -12.77 13.64
C MET A 31 11.29 -13.41 12.96
N ALA A 32 10.69 -14.44 13.56
CA ALA A 32 9.48 -15.07 13.03
C ALA A 32 8.30 -14.10 13.00
N VAL A 33 8.06 -13.39 14.10
CA VAL A 33 7.00 -12.36 14.19
C VAL A 33 7.27 -11.22 13.20
N LEU A 34 8.51 -10.74 13.13
CA LEU A 34 8.90 -9.66 12.22
C LEU A 34 8.60 -10.04 10.76
N SER A 35 8.92 -11.27 10.37
CA SER A 35 8.68 -11.78 9.01
C SER A 35 7.19 -11.75 8.65
N ILE A 36 6.32 -12.20 9.56
CA ILE A 36 4.86 -12.21 9.36
C ILE A 36 4.32 -10.78 9.19
N VAL A 37 4.77 -9.86 10.04
CA VAL A 37 4.35 -8.44 10.00
C VAL A 37 4.81 -7.78 8.70
N LEU A 38 6.07 -7.97 8.30
CA LEU A 38 6.61 -7.38 7.07
C LEU A 38 5.87 -7.85 5.83
N VAL A 39 5.55 -9.14 5.72
CA VAL A 39 4.74 -9.65 4.59
C VAL A 39 3.35 -9.03 4.59
N SER A 40 2.71 -8.91 5.76
CA SER A 40 1.37 -8.33 5.88
C SER A 40 1.35 -6.85 5.46
N VAL A 41 2.33 -6.06 5.93
CA VAL A 41 2.48 -4.65 5.57
C VAL A 41 2.79 -4.50 4.08
N TYR A 42 3.67 -5.34 3.54
CA TYR A 42 4.00 -5.33 2.11
C TYR A 42 2.76 -5.56 1.26
N ARG A 43 1.93 -6.58 1.58
CA ARG A 43 0.69 -6.85 0.84
C ARG A 43 -0.32 -5.70 0.94
N MET A 44 -0.47 -5.08 2.11
CA MET A 44 -1.33 -3.91 2.30
C MET A 44 -0.87 -2.72 1.43
N HIS A 45 0.45 -2.48 1.37
CA HIS A 45 1.01 -1.41 0.56
C HIS A 45 0.82 -1.69 -0.94
N SER A 46 1.06 -2.92 -1.40
CA SER A 46 0.79 -3.32 -2.79
C SER A 46 -0.68 -3.14 -3.18
N GLN A 47 -1.62 -3.51 -2.30
CA GLN A 47 -3.05 -3.34 -2.54
C GLN A 47 -3.43 -1.86 -2.64
N THR A 48 -2.84 -1.01 -1.80
CA THR A 48 -3.05 0.45 -1.83
C THR A 48 -2.55 1.07 -3.14
N LEU A 49 -1.41 0.62 -3.66
CA LEU A 49 -0.85 1.10 -4.93
C LEU A 49 -1.78 0.77 -6.12
N THR A 50 -2.28 -0.47 -6.20
CA THR A 50 -3.23 -0.87 -7.26
C THR A 50 -4.51 -0.05 -7.20
N MET A 51 -5.01 0.21 -5.98
CA MET A 51 -6.23 0.99 -5.76
C MET A 51 -6.04 2.47 -6.12
N ASN A 52 -4.85 3.05 -5.92
CA ASN A 52 -4.53 4.41 -6.34
C ASN A 52 -4.56 4.56 -7.87
N THR A 53 -3.98 3.60 -8.60
CA THR A 53 -4.02 3.58 -10.06
C THR A 53 -5.45 3.49 -10.59
N ALA A 54 -6.27 2.62 -9.99
CA ALA A 54 -7.68 2.51 -10.35
C ALA A 54 -8.46 3.80 -10.05
N ALA A 55 -8.24 4.43 -8.90
CA ALA A 55 -8.90 5.70 -8.55
C ALA A 55 -8.57 6.81 -9.56
N ARG A 56 -7.33 6.88 -10.05
CA ARG A 56 -6.94 7.82 -11.10
C ARG A 56 -7.68 7.53 -12.41
N PHE A 57 -7.78 6.26 -12.81
CA PHE A 57 -8.56 5.87 -13.99
C PHE A 57 -10.02 6.30 -13.89
N TYR A 58 -10.68 6.04 -12.76
CA TYR A 58 -12.08 6.43 -12.54
C TYR A 58 -12.32 7.94 -12.49
N THR A 59 -11.29 8.76 -12.29
CA THR A 59 -11.41 10.24 -12.32
C THR A 59 -11.04 10.82 -13.69
N GLN A 60 -10.01 10.30 -14.34
CA GLN A 60 -9.49 10.81 -15.61
C GLN A 60 -10.25 10.27 -16.82
N ALA A 61 -10.59 8.98 -16.84
CA ALA A 61 -11.30 8.37 -17.97
C ALA A 61 -12.65 9.05 -18.26
N PRO A 62 -13.50 9.40 -17.27
CA PRO A 62 -14.74 10.11 -17.55
C PRO A 62 -14.54 11.53 -18.08
N LEU A 63 -13.48 12.23 -17.64
CA LEU A 63 -13.16 13.56 -18.14
C LEU A 63 -12.73 13.50 -19.62
N LEU A 64 -11.87 12.54 -19.95
CA LEU A 64 -11.43 12.28 -21.32
C LEU A 64 -12.60 11.82 -22.21
N ALA A 65 -13.48 10.96 -21.69
CA ALA A 65 -14.68 10.54 -22.39
C ALA A 65 -15.63 11.72 -22.67
N GLN A 66 -15.84 12.60 -21.71
CA GLN A 66 -16.64 13.83 -21.90
C GLN A 66 -16.03 14.75 -22.96
N LYS A 67 -14.71 14.94 -22.92
CA LYS A 67 -13.98 15.70 -23.94
C LYS A 67 -14.21 15.11 -25.32
N LYS A 68 -14.07 13.79 -25.48
CA LYS A 68 -14.25 13.12 -26.77
C LYS A 68 -15.71 13.14 -27.23
N MET A 69 -16.67 13.00 -26.31
CA MET A 69 -18.09 13.15 -26.60
C MET A 69 -18.40 14.54 -27.15
N ALA A 70 -17.90 15.60 -26.51
CA ALA A 70 -18.10 16.98 -26.97
C ALA A 70 -17.49 17.24 -28.37
N GLU A 71 -16.30 16.68 -28.63
CA GLU A 71 -15.62 16.76 -29.93
C GLU A 71 -16.43 16.07 -31.04
N VAL A 72 -16.93 14.86 -30.76
CA VAL A 72 -17.76 14.10 -31.70
C VAL A 72 -19.08 14.81 -31.93
N THR A 73 -19.76 15.34 -30.90
CA THR A 73 -21.03 16.07 -31.08
C THR A 73 -20.88 17.38 -31.85
N THR A 74 -19.72 18.04 -31.75
CA THR A 74 -19.46 19.31 -32.45
C THR A 74 -19.05 19.08 -33.91
N THR A 75 -18.29 18.02 -34.18
CA THR A 75 -17.71 17.74 -35.51
C THR A 75 -18.65 16.87 -36.37
N SER A 76 -19.36 15.92 -35.77
CA SER A 76 -20.32 15.04 -36.44
C SER A 76 -21.67 15.72 -36.60
N SER A 77 -21.79 16.59 -37.60
CA SER A 77 -23.09 17.17 -38.00
C SER A 77 -23.94 16.22 -38.87
N GLY A 78 -23.65 14.91 -38.94
CA GLY A 78 -24.51 14.03 -39.75
C GLY A 78 -24.16 12.56 -39.90
N ILE A 79 -22.99 12.05 -39.49
CA ILE A 79 -22.69 10.61 -39.58
C ILE A 79 -21.89 10.19 -38.34
N PHE A 80 -22.58 9.64 -37.35
CA PHE A 80 -21.92 9.01 -36.21
C PHE A 80 -21.43 7.62 -36.62
N ALA A 81 -20.27 7.55 -37.28
CA ALA A 81 -19.59 6.28 -37.50
C ALA A 81 -18.94 5.80 -36.19
N SER A 82 -18.88 4.48 -36.00
CA SER A 82 -18.05 3.92 -34.93
C SER A 82 -16.58 4.27 -35.17
N ASP A 83 -15.93 4.87 -34.19
CA ASP A 83 -14.55 5.34 -34.29
C ASP A 83 -13.78 4.97 -33.02
N SER A 84 -12.47 4.81 -33.13
CA SER A 84 -11.61 4.41 -32.01
C SER A 84 -10.19 4.92 -32.18
N GLY A 85 -9.54 5.24 -31.08
CA GLY A 85 -8.16 5.70 -31.08
C GLY A 85 -7.57 5.80 -29.68
N ASP A 86 -6.41 6.42 -29.60
CA ASP A 86 -5.77 6.77 -28.34
C ASP A 86 -5.82 8.29 -28.10
N PHE A 87 -5.38 8.70 -26.92
CA PHE A 87 -5.25 10.10 -26.54
C PHE A 87 -3.81 10.61 -26.72
N GLY A 88 -2.97 9.90 -27.49
CA GLY A 88 -1.57 10.25 -27.75
C GLY A 88 -0.65 10.21 -26.52
N GLU A 89 0.51 10.86 -26.65
CA GLU A 89 1.52 10.94 -25.58
C GLU A 89 1.07 11.75 -24.36
N ASP A 90 0.03 12.57 -24.50
CA ASP A 90 -0.53 13.38 -23.41
C ASP A 90 -1.22 12.50 -22.35
N PHE A 91 -1.74 11.33 -22.75
CA PHE A 91 -2.45 10.40 -21.86
C PHE A 91 -2.10 8.92 -22.17
N PRO A 92 -0.86 8.49 -21.87
CA PRO A 92 -0.44 7.12 -22.13
C PRO A 92 -1.26 6.13 -21.29
N GLY A 93 -1.73 5.06 -21.93
CA GLY A 93 -2.54 4.02 -21.29
C GLY A 93 -4.06 4.27 -21.29
N TYR A 94 -4.53 5.35 -21.92
CA TYR A 94 -5.96 5.57 -22.18
C TYR A 94 -6.26 5.45 -23.67
N SER A 95 -7.30 4.69 -24.00
CA SER A 95 -7.88 4.60 -25.34
C SER A 95 -9.37 4.96 -25.29
N TRP A 96 -9.92 5.35 -26.43
CA TRP A 96 -11.34 5.69 -26.57
C TRP A 96 -11.96 4.91 -27.72
N GLN A 97 -13.26 4.64 -27.56
CA GLN A 97 -14.09 4.04 -28.58
C GLN A 97 -15.45 4.74 -28.54
N VAL A 98 -15.95 5.09 -29.72
CA VAL A 98 -17.24 5.71 -29.95
C VAL A 98 -18.05 4.77 -30.82
N SER A 99 -19.30 4.55 -30.46
CA SER A 99 -20.24 3.76 -31.25
C SER A 99 -21.59 4.43 -31.17
N ALA A 100 -22.22 4.65 -32.32
CA ALA A 100 -23.58 5.14 -32.39
C ALA A 100 -24.45 4.09 -33.05
N ASN A 101 -25.58 3.82 -32.42
CA ASN A 101 -26.60 2.94 -32.96
C ASN A 101 -27.78 3.83 -33.33
N GLU A 102 -28.33 3.64 -34.53
CA GLU A 102 -29.61 4.24 -34.86
C GLU A 102 -30.69 3.64 -33.98
N VAL A 103 -31.40 4.49 -33.23
CA VAL A 103 -32.56 4.08 -32.46
C VAL A 103 -33.79 4.45 -33.28
N SER A 104 -34.50 3.44 -33.77
CA SER A 104 -35.82 3.58 -34.36
C SER A 104 -36.78 3.97 -33.23
N SER A 105 -37.28 5.20 -33.23
CA SER A 105 -38.36 5.60 -32.32
C SER A 105 -39.69 5.19 -32.95
N GLU A 106 -40.46 4.36 -32.25
CA GLU A 106 -41.90 4.10 -32.54
C GLU A 106 -42.76 5.33 -32.26
#